data_AF-A0A6L4AE75-F1
#
_entry.id   AF-A0A6L4AE75-F1
#
_cell.length_a   1.000
_cell.length_b   1.000
_cell.length_c   1.000
_cell.angle_alpha   90.00
_cell.angle_beta   90.00
_cell.angle_gamma   90.00
#
_symmetry.space_group_name_H-M   'P 1'
#
loop_
_entity.id
_entity.type
_entity.pdbx_description
1 polymer ?
#
loop_
_entity_poly.entity_id
_entity_poly.type
_entity_poly.pdbx_seq_one_letter_code
_entity_poly.pdbx_strand_id
1 'polypeptide(L)' 'MQQAGHRSENPHFSPHAFQRTFVGDLLDASADIVTVKGLAGHASIQTTARYDRRGQERLQSVMELLNTPYGGRRS' A
#
# COMPACT_ATOMS: atom_id res chain seq x y z
N MET A 1 -26.39 -17.51 32.16
CA MET A 1 -26.16 -17.87 30.74
C MET A 1 -26.47 -16.66 29.88
N GLN A 2 -25.47 -16.01 29.27
CA GLN A 2 -25.63 -15.18 28.07
C GLN A 2 -24.36 -15.37 27.24
N GLN A 3 -24.53 -15.93 26.04
CA GLN A 3 -23.46 -16.38 25.14
C GLN A 3 -22.72 -15.17 24.57
N ALA A 4 -21.44 -15.01 24.93
CA ALA A 4 -20.55 -14.06 24.30
C ALA A 4 -20.07 -14.65 22.96
N GLY A 5 -20.29 -13.90 21.88
CA GLY A 5 -20.01 -14.31 20.51
C GLY A 5 -18.55 -14.72 20.29
N HIS A 6 -18.41 -15.84 19.62
CA HIS A 6 -17.17 -16.38 19.07
C HIS A 6 -16.57 -15.40 18.04
N ARG A 7 -15.81 -14.40 18.53
CA ARG A 7 -15.05 -13.49 17.68
C ARG A 7 -13.76 -14.21 17.27
N SER A 8 -13.73 -14.65 16.02
CA SER A 8 -12.62 -15.37 15.38
C SER A 8 -11.27 -14.72 15.69
N GLU A 9 -10.44 -15.39 16.46
CA GLU A 9 -9.15 -14.92 16.98
C GLU A 9 -7.97 -15.18 16.03
N ASN A 10 -8.18 -15.12 14.71
CA ASN A 10 -7.08 -15.23 13.75
C ASN A 10 -6.78 -13.84 13.12
N PRO A 11 -5.78 -13.08 13.61
CA PRO A 11 -5.45 -11.77 13.06
C PRO A 11 -5.00 -11.82 11.59
N HIS A 12 -4.67 -13.00 11.07
CA HIS A 12 -4.35 -13.23 9.66
C HIS A 12 -5.57 -13.36 8.76
N PHE A 13 -6.74 -13.75 9.29
CA PHE A 13 -7.98 -13.97 8.54
C PHE A 13 -9.10 -13.02 8.98
N SER A 14 -8.75 -11.81 9.39
CA SER A 14 -9.70 -10.73 9.65
C SER A 14 -10.02 -9.97 8.36
N PRO A 15 -11.25 -9.45 8.18
CA PRO A 15 -11.59 -8.55 7.07
C PRO A 15 -10.61 -7.38 6.92
N HIS A 16 -10.03 -6.92 8.03
CA HIS A 16 -9.01 -5.89 8.00
C HIS A 16 -7.71 -6.36 7.32
N ALA A 17 -7.27 -7.59 7.59
CA ALA A 17 -6.08 -8.17 6.94
C ALA A 17 -6.28 -8.30 5.43
N PHE A 18 -7.47 -8.75 5.01
CA PHE A 18 -7.84 -8.78 3.59
C PHE A 18 -7.80 -7.38 2.96
N GLN A 19 -8.38 -6.38 3.62
CA GLN A 19 -8.36 -5.00 3.13
C GLN A 19 -6.92 -4.47 2.99
N ARG A 20 -6.02 -4.79 3.93
CA ARG A 20 -4.61 -4.38 3.84
C ARG A 20 -3.92 -5.00 2.62
N THR A 21 -4.11 -6.30 2.40
CA THR A 21 -3.50 -7.02 1.27
C THR A 21 -4.09 -6.54 -0.05
N PHE A 22 -5.42 -6.44 -0.15
CA PHE A 22 -6.11 -5.97 -1.35
C PHE A 22 -5.66 -4.58 -1.81
N VAL A 23 -5.58 -3.62 -0.88
CA VAL A 23 -5.12 -2.25 -1.19
C VAL A 23 -3.64 -2.24 -1.55
N GLY A 24 -2.82 -3.01 -0.84
CA GLY A 24 -1.38 -3.14 -1.13
C GLY A 24 -1.11 -3.71 -2.52
N ASP A 25 -1.76 -4.82 -2.88
CA ASP A 25 -1.57 -5.51 -4.16
C ASP A 25 -1.97 -4.62 -5.35
N LEU A 26 -3.07 -3.86 -5.21
CA LEU A 26 -3.48 -2.92 -6.26
C LEU A 26 -2.46 -1.80 -6.46
N LEU A 27 -1.89 -1.26 -5.37
CA LEU A 27 -0.88 -0.20 -5.46
C LEU A 27 0.42 -0.75 -6.04
N ASP A 28 0.86 -1.94 -5.63
CA ASP A 28 2.03 -2.65 -6.18
C ASP A 28 1.87 -2.90 -7.69
N ALA A 29 0.66 -3.24 -8.14
CA ALA A 29 0.31 -3.37 -9.56
C ALA A 29 0.27 -2.03 -10.33
N SER A 30 0.83 -0.96 -9.75
CA SER A 30 0.88 0.40 -10.31
C SER A 30 -0.48 1.05 -10.54
N ALA A 31 -1.54 0.60 -9.84
CA ALA A 31 -2.83 1.26 -9.91
C ALA A 31 -2.77 2.68 -9.30
N ASP A 32 -3.57 3.58 -9.88
CA ASP A 32 -3.71 4.95 -9.39
C ASP A 32 -4.36 4.97 -8.00
N ILE A 33 -3.83 5.78 -7.08
CA ILE A 33 -4.28 5.83 -5.68
C ILE A 33 -5.73 6.28 -5.53
N VAL A 34 -6.25 7.11 -6.44
CA VAL A 34 -7.65 7.55 -6.46
C VAL A 34 -8.56 6.40 -6.87
N THR A 35 -8.15 5.61 -7.86
CA THR A 35 -8.85 4.39 -8.26
C THR A 35 -8.89 3.38 -7.12
N VAL A 36 -7.75 3.14 -6.46
CA VAL A 36 -7.68 2.21 -5.31
C VAL A 36 -8.54 2.71 -4.14
N LYS A 37 -8.55 4.02 -3.86
CA LYS A 37 -9.44 4.63 -2.86
C LYS A 37 -10.92 4.36 -3.18
N GLY A 38 -11.32 4.51 -4.44
CA GLY A 38 -12.67 4.21 -4.90
C GLY A 38 -13.05 2.74 -4.70
N LEU A 39 -12.18 1.83 -5.13
CA LEU A 39 -12.38 0.38 -4.99
C LEU A 39 -12.40 -0.09 -3.54
N ALA A 40 -11.58 0.51 -2.68
CA ALA A 40 -11.52 0.22 -1.25
C ALA A 40 -12.67 0.86 -0.46
N GLY A 41 -13.48 1.72 -1.09
CA GLY A 41 -14.57 2.45 -0.42
C GLY A 41 -14.07 3.43 0.64
N HIS A 42 -12.82 3.89 0.57
CA HIS A 42 -12.28 4.81 1.57
C HIS A 42 -12.84 6.22 1.37
N ALA A 43 -13.33 6.84 2.44
CA ALA A 43 -13.79 8.24 2.38
C ALA A 43 -12.64 9.22 2.08
N SER A 44 -11.44 8.92 2.58
CA SER A 44 -10.25 9.77 2.44
C SER A 44 -9.11 9.05 1.72
N ILE A 45 -8.40 9.79 0.87
CA ILE A 45 -7.17 9.33 0.22
C ILE A 45 -6.09 9.04 1.26
N GLN A 46 -6.05 9.77 2.37
CA GLN A 46 -5.06 9.54 3.43
C GLN A 46 -5.16 8.13 4.03
N THR A 47 -6.35 7.53 4.06
CA THR A 47 -6.54 6.15 4.52
C THR A 47 -5.87 5.15 3.57
N THR A 48 -5.96 5.39 2.25
CA THR A 48 -5.30 4.59 1.21
C THR A 48 -3.79 4.83 1.18
N ALA A 49 -3.36 6.08 1.39
CA ALA A 49 -1.94 6.47 1.34
C ALA A 49 -1.07 5.74 2.38
N ARG A 50 -1.66 5.31 3.51
CA ARG A 50 -0.96 4.48 4.53
C ARG A 50 -0.50 3.13 3.98
N TYR A 51 -1.10 2.66 2.90
CA TYR A 51 -0.77 1.38 2.26
C TYR A 51 0.19 1.53 1.07
N ASP A 52 0.47 2.76 0.62
CA ASP A 52 1.34 2.98 -0.53
C ASP A 52 2.82 2.81 -0.13
N ARG A 53 3.37 1.62 -0.39
CA ARG A 53 4.77 1.28 -0.17
C ARG A 53 5.69 1.79 -1.28
N ARG A 54 5.14 2.13 -2.44
CA ARG A 54 5.92 2.63 -3.60
C ARG A 54 6.63 3.94 -3.28
N GLY A 55 6.09 4.75 -2.36
CA GLY A 55 6.74 5.97 -1.90
C GLY A 55 8.12 5.69 -1.31
N GLN A 56 8.25 4.65 -0.49
CA GLN A 56 9.51 4.28 0.15
C GLN A 56 10.48 3.64 -0.87
N GLU A 57 10.00 2.72 -1.69
CA GLU A 57 10.85 2.07 -2.72
C GLU A 57 11.34 3.07 -3.76
N ARG A 58 10.47 3.97 -4.22
CA ARG A 58 10.83 5.02 -5.19
C ARG A 58 11.81 6.03 -4.59
N LEU A 59 11.68 6.37 -3.30
CA LEU A 59 12.67 7.21 -2.61
C LEU A 59 14.05 6.55 -2.62
N GLN A 60 14.13 5.25 -2.33
CA GLN A 60 15.39 4.51 -2.36
C GLN A 60 15.98 4.45 -3.78
N SER A 61 15.18 4.15 -4.79
CA SER A 61 15.65 4.14 -6.18
C SER A 61 16.09 5.52 -6.67
N VAL A 62 15.42 6.60 -6.26
CA VAL A 62 15.83 7.97 -6.58
C VAL A 62 17.11 8.34 -5.83
N MET A 63 17.25 7.96 -4.56
CA MET A 63 18.48 8.17 -3.80
C MET A 63 19.66 7.41 -4.41
N GLU A 64 19.46 6.19 -4.88
CA GLU A 64 20.46 5.40 -5.61
C GLU A 64 20.85 6.09 -6.94
N LEU A 65 19.87 6.61 -7.68
CA LEU A 65 20.11 7.39 -8.89
C LEU A 65 20.89 8.69 -8.60
N LEU A 66 20.57 9.39 -7.52
CA LEU A 66 21.26 10.62 -7.09
C LEU A 66 22.67 10.35 -6.56
N ASN A 67 22.89 9.19 -5.94
CA ASN A 67 24.20 8.76 -5.44
C ASN A 67 25.08 8.15 -6.54
N THR A 68 24.54 7.98 -7.74
CA THR A 68 25.33 7.72 -8.94
C THR A 68 25.90 9.06 -9.42
N PRO A 69 27.22 9.29 -9.40
CA PRO A 69 27.78 10.49 -10.01
C PRO A 69 27.37 10.48 -11.48
N TYR A 70 26.75 11.57 -11.93
CA TYR A 70 26.37 11.81 -13.32
C TYR A 70 27.59 11.60 -14.25
N GLY A 71 27.81 10.36 -14.69
CA GLY A 71 28.83 9.95 -15.64
C GLY A 71 28.22 9.97 -17.03
N GLY A 72 28.39 11.09 -17.73
CA GLY A 72 27.67 11.39 -18.96
C GLY A 72 27.87 10.42 -20.14
N ARG A 73 26.89 10.47 -21.04
CA ARG A 73 26.97 10.16 -22.49
C ARG A 73 26.00 11.18 -23.12
N ARG A 74 26.37 12.19 -23.91
CA ARG A 74 27.28 12.30 -25.05
C ARG A 74 27.08 11.16 -26.05
N SER A 75 26.03 11.26 -26.85
CA SER A 75 26.11 11.21 -28.32
C SER A 75 24.87 11.81 -28.93
#